data_AF-A0A653YA49-F1
#
_entry.id   AF-A0A653YA49-F1
#
_cell.length_a   1.000
_cell.length_b   1.000
_cell.length_c   1.000
_cell.angle_alpha   90.00
_cell.angle_beta   90.00
_cell.angle_gamma   90.00
#
_symmetry.space_group_name_H-M   'P 1'
#
loop_
_entity.id
_entity.type
_entity.pdbx_description
1 polymer ?
#
loop_
_entity_poly.entity_id
_entity_poly.type
_entity_poly.pdbx_seq_one_letter_code
_entity_poly.pdbx_strand_id
1 'polypeptide(L)'
;MRSLDFLHISLADQCLYGFADGQLLLRLPVSTALNGAGEQGGSNCTPRGRHQVRAKIGAGLPAGAVLRGRRWTGEVWSAALDQQFPGRDWILTRILWLSGCEPGRNRLGPVDTFRRYIYLHGTPEREPMGVPLSHGCVRLRNADLLTLFPRVPLHCAVLIDEAPCPAWAAADLG
;
A
#
# COMPACT_ATOMS: atom_id res chain seq x y z
N MET A 1 -4.46 1.43 -20.64
CA MET A 1 -4.43 0.54 -19.46
C MET A 1 -5.83 0.51 -18.86
N ARG A 2 -6.36 -0.67 -18.50
CA ARG A 2 -7.68 -0.77 -17.86
C ARG A 2 -7.61 -0.26 -16.41
N SER A 3 -8.58 0.56 -16.04
CA SER A 3 -8.76 1.02 -14.66
C SER A 3 -9.14 -0.15 -13.77
N LEU A 4 -8.55 -0.23 -12.58
CA LEU A 4 -8.90 -1.23 -11.58
C LEU A 4 -10.07 -0.73 -10.75
N ASP A 5 -11.07 -1.57 -10.52
CA ASP A 5 -12.21 -1.27 -9.66
C ASP A 5 -12.03 -1.81 -8.24
N PHE A 6 -11.18 -2.83 -8.10
CA PHE A 6 -10.95 -3.52 -6.83
C PHE A 6 -9.48 -3.92 -6.64
N LEU A 7 -8.97 -3.69 -5.44
CA LEU A 7 -7.70 -4.22 -4.96
C LEU A 7 -7.96 -5.14 -3.76
N HIS A 8 -7.34 -6.31 -3.76
CA HIS A 8 -7.29 -7.20 -2.61
C HIS A 8 -5.86 -7.31 -2.12
N ILE A 9 -5.62 -7.03 -0.84
CA ILE A 9 -4.32 -7.22 -0.19
C ILE A 9 -4.45 -8.40 0.78
N SER A 10 -3.82 -9.52 0.44
CA SER A 10 -3.75 -10.69 1.30
C SER A 10 -2.52 -10.59 2.19
N LEU A 11 -2.73 -10.66 3.51
CA LEU A 11 -1.64 -10.64 4.48
C LEU A 11 -0.92 -12.00 4.50
N ALA A 12 -1.61 -13.13 4.33
CA ALA A 12 -0.95 -14.43 4.24
C ALA A 12 -0.04 -14.54 3.02
N ASP A 13 -0.51 -14.06 1.85
CA ASP A 13 0.28 -14.13 0.62
C ASP A 13 1.33 -13.02 0.54
N GLN A 14 1.24 -11.99 1.39
CA GLN A 14 1.98 -10.73 1.26
C GLN A 14 1.91 -10.20 -0.17
N CYS A 15 0.70 -10.16 -0.72
CA CYS A 15 0.45 -9.83 -2.11
C CYS A 15 -0.75 -8.89 -2.29
N LEU A 16 -0.64 -8.00 -3.28
CA LEU A 16 -1.74 -7.20 -3.78
C LEU A 16 -2.20 -7.78 -5.12
N TYR A 17 -3.47 -8.12 -5.19
CA TYR A 17 -4.19 -8.54 -6.39
C TYR A 17 -5.07 -7.40 -6.89
N GLY A 18 -4.95 -7.04 -8.17
CA GLY A 18 -5.71 -5.96 -8.78
C GLY A 18 -6.67 -6.48 -9.84
N PHE A 19 -7.93 -6.03 -9.76
CA PHE A 19 -9.01 -6.50 -10.62
C PHE A 19 -9.67 -5.36 -11.40
N ALA A 20 -10.23 -5.70 -12.56
CA ALA A 20 -11.20 -4.88 -13.28
C ALA A 20 -12.29 -5.79 -13.83
N ASP A 21 -13.56 -5.44 -13.59
CA ASP A 21 -14.74 -6.19 -14.03
C ASP A 21 -14.68 -7.69 -13.64
N GLY A 22 -14.13 -7.97 -12.45
CA GLY A 22 -13.94 -9.33 -11.92
C GLY A 22 -12.73 -10.10 -12.51
N GLN A 23 -12.01 -9.53 -13.48
CA GLN A 23 -10.82 -10.14 -14.06
C GLN A 23 -9.56 -9.74 -13.29
N LEU A 24 -8.70 -10.71 -12.95
CA LEU A 24 -7.40 -10.46 -12.31
C LEU A 24 -6.39 -9.93 -13.33
N LEU A 25 -5.87 -8.72 -13.10
CA LEU A 25 -4.97 -8.04 -14.04
C LEU A 25 -3.60 -7.68 -13.45
N LEU A 26 -3.42 -7.78 -12.13
CA LEU A 26 -2.15 -7.51 -11.46
C LEU A 26 -1.99 -8.44 -10.27
N ARG A 27 -0.74 -8.85 -10.05
CA ARG A 27 -0.27 -9.52 -8.84
C ARG A 27 1.08 -8.91 -8.47
N LEU A 28 1.12 -8.19 -7.35
CA LEU A 28 2.29 -7.42 -6.92
C LEU A 28 2.68 -7.85 -5.50
N PRO A 29 3.95 -8.26 -5.26
CA PRO A 29 4.39 -8.57 -3.90
C PRO A 29 4.40 -7.29 -3.07
N VAL A 30 3.99 -7.41 -1.81
CA VAL A 30 3.96 -6.29 -0.86
C VAL A 30 4.69 -6.64 0.43
N SER A 31 4.90 -5.65 1.28
CA SER A 31 5.27 -5.87 2.69
C SER A 31 4.32 -5.11 3.59
N THR A 32 3.58 -5.83 4.42
CA THR A 32 2.65 -5.28 5.40
C THR A 32 3.30 -5.20 6.78
N ALA A 33 2.54 -4.84 7.80
CA ALA A 33 3.07 -4.61 9.13
C ALA A 33 3.76 -5.83 9.74
N LEU A 34 4.92 -5.61 10.36
CA LEU A 34 5.58 -6.60 11.21
C LEU A 34 4.68 -7.06 12.36
N ASN A 35 3.90 -6.15 12.93
CA ASN A 35 2.96 -6.44 14.02
C ASN A 35 1.69 -7.17 13.55
N GLY A 36 1.62 -7.57 12.28
CA GLY A 36 0.47 -8.27 11.72
C GLY A 36 -0.77 -7.38 11.57
N ALA A 37 -1.93 -8.01 11.69
CA ALA A 37 -3.22 -7.38 11.45
C ALA A 37 -3.78 -6.68 12.69
N GLY A 38 -4.39 -5.50 12.52
CA GLY A 38 -4.98 -4.76 13.63
C GLY A 38 -5.33 -3.30 13.33
N GLU A 39 -6.44 -2.85 13.90
CA GLU A 39 -7.06 -1.58 13.55
C GLU A 39 -6.81 -0.46 14.57
N GLN A 40 -6.44 -0.83 15.80
CA GLN A 40 -6.21 0.10 16.90
C GLN A 40 -5.11 1.13 16.57
N GLY A 41 -5.37 2.40 16.81
CA GLY A 41 -4.40 3.49 16.69
C GLY A 41 -3.20 3.27 17.60
N GLY A 42 -2.00 3.51 17.06
CA GLY A 42 -0.73 3.25 17.77
C GLY A 42 -0.26 1.79 17.79
N SER A 43 -1.02 0.85 17.23
CA SER A 43 -0.62 -0.58 17.20
C SER A 43 0.51 -0.92 16.23
N ASN A 44 0.77 -0.04 15.25
CA ASN A 44 1.62 -0.31 14.08
C ASN A 44 1.21 -1.54 13.24
N CYS A 45 0.00 -2.08 13.45
CA CYS A 45 -0.56 -3.17 12.66
C CYS A 45 -1.18 -2.64 11.34
N THR A 46 -1.34 -3.52 10.35
CA THR A 46 -2.09 -3.20 9.13
C THR A 46 -3.58 -3.41 9.38
N PRO A 47 -4.46 -2.41 9.19
CA PRO A 47 -5.90 -2.58 9.44
C PRO A 47 -6.55 -3.48 8.39
N ARG A 48 -7.47 -4.35 8.84
CA ARG A 48 -8.25 -5.23 7.94
C ARG A 48 -9.56 -4.59 7.52
N GLY A 49 -10.28 -5.29 6.66
CA GLY A 49 -11.63 -4.97 6.23
C GLY A 49 -11.67 -4.07 5.00
N ARG A 50 -12.86 -3.52 4.72
CA ARG A 50 -13.09 -2.70 3.54
C ARG A 50 -12.54 -1.29 3.73
N HIS A 51 -11.90 -0.84 2.68
CA HIS A 51 -11.30 0.46 2.52
C HIS A 51 -11.62 1.00 1.13
N GLN A 52 -11.27 2.27 0.91
CA GLN A 52 -11.23 2.88 -0.40
C GLN A 52 -9.98 3.74 -0.55
N VAL A 53 -9.53 3.93 -1.79
CA VAL A 53 -8.50 4.93 -2.10
C VAL A 53 -9.12 6.32 -2.00
N ARG A 54 -8.83 7.03 -0.91
CA ARG A 54 -9.40 8.35 -0.61
C ARG A 54 -8.63 9.48 -1.27
N ALA A 55 -7.31 9.33 -1.43
CA ALA A 55 -6.46 10.32 -2.07
C ALA A 55 -5.29 9.65 -2.79
N LYS A 56 -4.78 10.35 -3.81
CA LYS A 56 -3.62 9.95 -4.60
C LYS A 56 -2.61 11.08 -4.58
N ILE A 57 -1.37 10.81 -4.22
CA ILE A 57 -0.31 11.81 -4.11
C ILE A 57 0.91 11.37 -4.92
N GLY A 58 1.54 12.34 -5.58
CA GLY A 58 2.81 12.16 -6.29
C GLY A 58 2.68 11.95 -7.79
N ALA A 59 1.50 12.14 -8.39
CA ALA A 59 1.36 12.16 -9.84
C ALA A 59 2.37 13.15 -10.46
N GLY A 60 3.07 12.72 -11.51
CA GLY A 60 4.10 13.52 -12.19
C GLY A 60 5.45 13.65 -11.46
N LEU A 61 5.59 13.17 -10.22
CA LEU A 61 6.88 13.20 -9.51
C LEU A 61 7.85 12.13 -10.05
N PRO A 62 9.17 12.31 -9.89
CA PRO A 62 10.14 11.30 -10.27
C PRO A 62 9.96 9.98 -9.49
N ALA A 63 10.42 8.87 -10.07
CA ALA A 63 10.58 7.61 -9.34
C ALA A 63 11.53 7.81 -8.16
N GLY A 64 11.22 7.24 -7.00
CA GLY A 64 12.02 7.44 -5.79
C GLY A 64 11.82 8.80 -5.10
N ALA A 65 10.90 9.65 -5.56
CA ALA A 65 10.58 10.91 -4.90
C ALA A 65 10.27 10.69 -3.41
N VAL A 66 10.97 11.41 -2.53
CA VAL A 66 10.81 11.27 -1.08
C VAL A 66 9.60 12.08 -0.62
N LEU A 67 8.63 11.42 0.01
CA LEU A 67 7.40 12.04 0.50
C LEU A 67 7.44 12.13 2.04
N ARG A 68 7.21 13.32 2.58
CA ARG A 68 7.04 13.56 4.03
C ARG A 68 5.78 14.38 4.26
N GLY A 69 4.93 13.97 5.20
CA GLY A 69 3.66 14.66 5.44
C GLY A 69 2.78 14.76 4.17
N ARG A 70 2.86 13.74 3.29
CA ARG A 70 2.18 13.68 1.99
C ARG A 70 2.60 14.78 0.99
N ARG A 71 3.80 15.35 1.14
CA ARG A 71 4.39 16.34 0.22
C ARG A 71 5.76 15.88 -0.24
N TRP A 72 6.11 16.21 -1.48
CA TRP A 72 7.48 15.99 -1.96
C TRP A 72 8.45 16.88 -1.19
N THR A 73 9.56 16.30 -0.74
CA THR A 73 10.61 17.06 -0.05
C THR A 73 11.55 17.79 -1.03
N GLY A 74 11.42 17.54 -2.33
CA GLY A 74 12.40 17.94 -3.35
C GLY A 74 13.49 16.88 -3.56
N GLU A 75 13.61 15.91 -2.66
CA GLU A 75 14.63 14.86 -2.75
C GLU A 75 14.12 13.67 -3.58
N VAL A 76 15.06 12.99 -4.25
CA VAL A 76 14.87 11.67 -4.83
C VAL A 76 15.77 10.71 -4.06
N TRP A 77 15.21 9.59 -3.63
CA TRP A 77 15.93 8.59 -2.87
C TRP A 77 17.12 8.05 -3.67
N SER A 78 18.23 7.86 -2.96
CA SER A 78 19.44 7.19 -3.46
C SER A 78 20.05 6.39 -2.32
N ALA A 79 20.90 5.41 -2.63
CA ALA A 79 21.61 4.63 -1.62
C ALA A 79 22.48 5.53 -0.71
N ALA A 80 23.06 6.61 -1.24
CA ALA A 80 23.83 7.57 -0.45
C ALA A 80 22.94 8.34 0.55
N LEU A 81 21.77 8.81 0.10
CA LEU A 81 20.80 9.47 0.99
C LEU A 81 20.28 8.52 2.06
N ASP A 82 20.11 7.25 1.70
CA ASP A 82 19.67 6.21 2.61
C ASP A 82 20.66 5.95 3.76
N GLN A 83 21.94 5.84 3.42
CA GLN A 83 23.02 5.64 4.40
C GLN A 83 23.17 6.81 5.37
N GLN A 84 22.80 8.04 4.96
CA GLN A 84 22.81 9.20 5.84
C GLN A 84 21.71 9.16 6.91
N PHE A 85 20.61 8.45 6.65
CA PHE A 85 19.46 8.36 7.57
C PHE A 85 19.10 6.89 7.85
N PRO A 86 19.98 6.14 8.53
CA PRO A 86 19.73 4.74 8.84
C PRO A 86 18.45 4.60 9.68
N GLY A 87 17.61 3.62 9.34
CA GLY A 87 16.35 3.34 10.05
C GLY A 87 15.20 4.31 9.77
N ARG A 88 15.36 5.31 8.89
CA ARG A 88 14.24 6.15 8.45
C ARG A 88 13.22 5.31 7.69
N ASP A 89 11.94 5.44 8.05
CA ASP A 89 10.85 4.87 7.25
C ASP A 89 10.61 5.74 6.01
N TRP A 90 10.92 5.19 4.86
CA TRP A 90 10.88 5.91 3.59
C TRP A 90 9.54 5.71 2.89
N ILE A 91 8.83 6.81 2.65
CA ILE A 91 7.66 6.85 1.78
C ILE A 91 8.11 7.42 0.44
N LEU A 92 8.16 6.57 -0.59
CA LEU A 92 8.72 6.91 -1.89
C LEU A 92 7.69 6.90 -3.00
N THR A 93 8.02 7.59 -4.09
CA THR A 93 7.39 7.48 -5.41
C THR A 93 5.96 8.00 -5.47
N ARG A 94 4.99 7.30 -4.87
CA ARG A 94 3.58 7.68 -4.83
C ARG A 94 2.95 7.28 -3.49
N ILE A 95 1.78 7.83 -3.20
CA ILE A 95 0.91 7.38 -2.10
C ILE A 95 -0.50 7.16 -2.67
N LEU A 96 -1.06 5.99 -2.42
CA LEU A 96 -2.51 5.77 -2.42
C LEU A 96 -2.95 5.75 -0.95
N TRP A 97 -3.70 6.76 -0.51
CA TRP A 97 -4.11 6.90 0.88
C TRP A 97 -5.45 6.23 1.11
N LEU A 98 -5.47 5.26 2.02
CA LEU A 98 -6.67 4.49 2.34
C LEU A 98 -7.53 5.20 3.39
N SER A 99 -8.84 5.09 3.21
CA SER A 99 -9.84 5.34 4.24
C SER A 99 -10.61 4.07 4.52
N GLY A 100 -10.78 3.72 5.79
CA GLY A 100 -11.65 2.61 6.18
C GLY A 100 -13.12 2.92 5.88
N CYS A 101 -13.90 1.87 5.67
CA CYS A 101 -15.32 1.94 5.32
C CYS A 101 -16.23 1.35 6.41
N GLU A 102 -15.67 0.74 7.46
CA GLU A 102 -16.41 -0.02 8.48
C GLU A 102 -16.33 0.67 9.85
N PRO A 103 -17.40 1.39 10.29
CA PRO A 103 -17.45 2.05 11.59
C PRO A 103 -17.18 1.08 12.74
N GLY A 104 -16.32 1.49 13.68
CA GLY A 104 -15.98 0.67 14.85
C GLY A 104 -15.00 -0.47 14.55
N ARG A 105 -14.71 -0.76 13.27
CA ARG A 105 -13.66 -1.70 12.88
C ARG A 105 -12.44 -0.98 12.33
N ASN A 106 -12.55 -0.22 11.25
CA ASN A 106 -11.43 0.47 10.60
C ASN A 106 -11.74 1.94 10.24
N ARG A 107 -12.90 2.43 10.67
CA ARG A 107 -13.41 3.79 10.44
C ARG A 107 -13.93 4.40 11.74
N LEU A 108 -13.66 5.69 11.93
CA LEU A 108 -13.99 6.49 13.11
C LEU A 108 -13.32 6.04 14.41
N GLY A 109 -13.28 6.94 15.38
CA GLY A 109 -12.76 6.66 16.72
C GLY A 109 -11.29 6.22 16.72
N PRO A 110 -10.90 5.30 17.63
CA PRO A 110 -9.51 4.88 17.80
C PRO A 110 -9.03 3.93 16.71
N VAL A 111 -9.90 3.47 15.81
CA VAL A 111 -9.58 2.48 14.77
C VAL A 111 -9.53 3.08 13.36
N ASP A 112 -9.64 4.41 13.24
CA ASP A 112 -9.79 5.09 11.96
C ASP A 112 -8.52 4.99 11.09
N THR A 113 -8.61 4.23 10.00
CA THR A 113 -7.50 3.99 9.08
C THR A 113 -6.96 5.27 8.43
N PHE A 114 -7.83 6.23 8.12
CA PHE A 114 -7.42 7.46 7.46
C PHE A 114 -6.58 8.32 8.41
N ARG A 115 -7.03 8.46 9.67
CA ARG A 115 -6.30 9.15 10.75
C ARG A 115 -5.00 8.45 11.12
N ARG A 116 -4.93 7.12 10.93
CA ARG A 116 -3.73 6.30 11.10
C ARG A 116 -2.73 6.40 9.94
N TYR A 117 -3.03 7.18 8.89
CA TYR A 117 -2.12 7.43 7.77
C TYR A 117 -1.69 6.16 7.03
N ILE A 118 -2.60 5.21 6.84
CA ILE A 118 -2.29 3.96 6.14
C ILE A 118 -2.27 4.19 4.63
N TYR A 119 -1.15 3.82 4.01
CA TYR A 119 -0.85 4.05 2.60
C TYR A 119 -0.48 2.76 1.87
N LEU A 120 -0.72 2.74 0.56
CA LEU A 120 0.12 1.98 -0.37
C LEU A 120 1.18 2.94 -0.89
N HIS A 121 2.46 2.61 -0.72
CA HIS A 121 3.55 3.51 -1.11
C HIS A 121 4.81 2.77 -1.55
N GLY A 122 5.72 3.51 -2.18
CA GLY A 122 6.98 3.00 -2.67
C GLY A 122 7.98 2.91 -1.53
N THR A 123 8.92 1.99 -1.63
CA THR A 123 9.93 1.75 -0.60
C THR A 123 11.31 1.51 -1.23
N PRO A 124 12.42 1.69 -0.49
CA PRO A 124 13.75 1.38 -0.99
C PRO A 124 13.92 -0.08 -1.41
N GLU A 125 14.85 -0.36 -2.32
CA GLU A 125 15.06 -1.72 -2.86
C GLU A 125 15.51 -2.73 -1.80
N ARG A 126 16.26 -2.29 -0.78
CA ARG A 126 16.74 -3.15 0.31
C ARG A 126 15.62 -3.69 1.21
N GLU A 127 14.48 -3.02 1.27
CA GLU A 127 13.36 -3.48 2.10
C GLU A 127 12.79 -4.75 1.43
N PRO A 128 12.56 -5.86 2.13
CA PRO A 128 12.11 -7.09 1.49
C PRO A 128 10.62 -7.00 1.13
N MET A 129 10.21 -7.68 0.05
CA MET A 129 8.80 -7.88 -0.32
C MET A 129 8.43 -9.35 -0.12
N GLY A 130 7.14 -9.64 0.07
CA GLY A 130 6.66 -10.99 0.37
C GLY A 130 6.77 -11.38 1.85
N VAL A 131 7.19 -10.44 2.72
CA VAL A 131 7.30 -10.65 4.17
C VAL A 131 6.80 -9.42 4.94
N PRO A 132 6.14 -9.58 6.11
CA PRO A 132 5.63 -8.45 6.88
C PRO A 132 6.78 -7.74 7.64
N LEU A 133 7.13 -6.52 7.22
CA LEU A 133 8.21 -5.73 7.83
C LEU A 133 7.95 -4.21 7.86
N SER A 134 6.72 -3.76 7.58
CA SER A 134 6.33 -2.35 7.67
C SER A 134 5.88 -1.94 9.09
N HIS A 135 5.62 -0.63 9.27
CA HIS A 135 5.05 -0.07 10.51
C HIS A 135 3.53 0.19 10.44
N GLY A 136 2.81 -0.49 9.54
CA GLY A 136 1.35 -0.36 9.38
C GLY A 136 0.91 -0.12 7.94
N CYS A 137 1.73 0.56 7.15
CA CYS A 137 1.46 0.79 5.73
C CYS A 137 1.70 -0.47 4.88
N VAL A 138 1.26 -0.43 3.62
CA VAL A 138 1.54 -1.48 2.63
C VAL A 138 2.63 -0.98 1.70
N ARG A 139 3.81 -1.58 1.80
CA ARG A 139 4.97 -1.21 0.97
C ARG A 139 4.93 -1.96 -0.35
N LEU A 140 5.26 -1.26 -1.43
CA LEU A 140 5.45 -1.80 -2.77
C LEU A 140 6.83 -1.39 -3.30
N ARG A 141 7.32 -2.12 -4.31
CA ARG A 141 8.43 -1.63 -5.12
C ARG A 141 8.03 -0.34 -5.85
N ASN A 142 9.00 0.54 -6.08
CA ASN A 142 8.76 1.79 -6.79
C ASN A 142 8.23 1.53 -8.21
N ALA A 143 8.78 0.54 -8.93
CA ALA A 143 8.32 0.16 -10.26
C ALA A 143 6.88 -0.38 -10.28
N ASP A 144 6.55 -1.24 -9.31
CA ASP A 144 5.20 -1.80 -9.16
C ASP A 144 4.18 -0.70 -8.88
N LEU A 145 4.55 0.25 -8.01
CA LEU A 145 3.69 1.37 -7.69
C LEU A 145 3.50 2.33 -8.88
N LEU A 146 4.52 2.54 -9.72
CA LEU A 146 4.39 3.32 -10.96
C LEU A 146 3.45 2.64 -11.96
N THR A 147 3.39 1.30 -11.96
CA THR A 147 2.45 0.52 -12.77
C THR A 147 1.04 0.57 -12.19
N LEU A 148 0.90 0.46 -10.87
CA LEU A 148 -0.39 0.43 -10.16
C LEU A 148 -1.07 1.81 -10.15
N PHE A 149 -0.34 2.85 -9.79
CA PHE A 149 -0.88 4.18 -9.52
C PHE A 149 -1.76 4.78 -10.63
N PRO A 150 -1.39 4.76 -11.93
CA PRO A 150 -2.26 5.31 -12.97
C PRO A 150 -3.54 4.50 -13.18
N ARG A 151 -3.57 3.21 -12.80
CA ARG A 151 -4.70 2.31 -12.99
C ARG A 151 -5.74 2.38 -11.88
N VAL A 152 -5.38 2.90 -10.71
CA VAL A 152 -6.27 2.95 -9.53
C VAL A 152 -7.00 4.30 -9.48
N PRO A 153 -8.33 4.38 -9.71
CA PRO A 153 -9.08 5.61 -9.56
C PRO A 153 -9.28 5.99 -8.09
N LEU A 154 -9.70 7.23 -7.84
CA LEU A 154 -10.26 7.60 -6.52
C LEU A 154 -11.49 6.74 -6.25
N HIS A 155 -11.72 6.41 -4.98
CA HIS A 155 -12.79 5.52 -4.53
C HIS A 155 -12.70 4.07 -4.99
N CYS A 156 -11.60 3.67 -5.65
CA CYS A 156 -11.29 2.25 -5.89
C CYS A 156 -11.40 1.46 -4.58
N ALA A 157 -12.17 0.37 -4.61
CA ALA A 157 -12.42 -0.44 -3.44
C ALA A 157 -11.16 -1.23 -3.09
N VAL A 158 -10.85 -1.31 -1.79
CA VAL A 158 -9.70 -2.05 -1.30
C VAL A 158 -10.18 -2.96 -0.18
N LEU A 159 -9.89 -4.26 -0.27
CA LEU A 159 -10.05 -5.21 0.83
C LEU A 159 -8.67 -5.59 1.34
N ILE A 160 -8.49 -5.52 2.66
CA ILE A 160 -7.31 -6.08 3.33
C ILE A 160 -7.79 -7.23 4.20
N ASP A 161 -7.27 -8.43 3.96
CA ASP A 161 -7.69 -9.66 4.62
C ASP A 161 -6.51 -10.56 4.97
N GLU A 162 -6.68 -11.40 6.00
CA GLU A 162 -5.67 -12.33 6.48
C GLU A 162 -5.59 -13.60 5.61
N ALA A 163 -6.67 -13.95 4.91
CA ALA A 163 -6.77 -15.21 4.20
C ALA A 163 -5.81 -15.30 2.99
N PRO A 164 -5.23 -16.48 2.73
CA PRO A 164 -4.48 -16.73 1.50
C PRO A 164 -5.42 -16.81 0.30
N CYS A 165 -4.90 -16.46 -0.88
CA CYS A 165 -5.66 -16.47 -2.14
C CYS A 165 -5.01 -17.41 -3.17
N PRO A 166 -4.92 -18.73 -2.91
CA PRO A 166 -4.15 -19.65 -3.74
C PRO A 166 -4.61 -19.70 -5.20
N ALA A 167 -5.93 -19.55 -5.45
CA ALA A 167 -6.47 -19.49 -6.80
C ALA A 167 -5.92 -18.29 -7.60
N TRP A 168 -5.79 -17.12 -6.98
CA TRP A 168 -5.25 -15.92 -7.64
C TRP A 168 -3.73 -15.91 -7.68
N ALA A 169 -3.07 -16.55 -6.70
CA ALA A 169 -1.63 -16.73 -6.68
C ALA A 169 -1.14 -17.59 -7.85
N ALA A 170 -1.94 -18.56 -8.30
CA ALA A 170 -1.63 -19.44 -9.43
C ALA A 170 -2.28 -19.02 -10.76
N ALA A 171 -3.29 -18.15 -10.75
CA ALA A 171 -4.01 -17.74 -11.96
C ALA A 171 -3.12 -16.95 -12.93
N ASP A 172 -3.43 -17.10 -14.21
CA ASP A 172 -2.95 -16.24 -15.28
C ASP A 172 -3.55 -14.83 -15.16
N LEU A 173 -2.76 -13.84 -15.57
CA LEU A 173 -3.22 -12.45 -15.62
C LEU A 173 -3.90 -12.17 -16.96
N GLY A 174 -4.98 -11.39 -16.90
CA GLY A 174 -5.83 -11.03 -18.03
C GLY A 174 -5.52 -9.74 -18.78
#